data_AF-A0A950Y993-F1
#
_entry.id   AF-A0A950Y993-F1
#
_cell.length_a   1.000
_cell.length_b   1.000
_cell.length_c   1.000
_cell.angle_alpha   90.00
_cell.angle_beta   90.00
_cell.angle_gamma   90.00
#
_symmetry.space_group_name_H-M   'P 1'
#
loop_
_entity.id
_entity.type
_entity.pdbx_description
1 polymer ?
#
loop_
_entity_poly.entity_id
_entity_poly.type
_entity_poly.pdbx_seq_one_letter_code
_entity_poly.pdbx_strand_id
1 'polypeptide(L)'
;MLDEFEHASILVLGSGTSVGVPMIGCRCKVCTSNDPRDKRLRPSVLLRLGEKRVLIDTSPDFRYQALRFGIEHLDAILYTHSHADHILGLDDVRPFNFLQKKDIPIYASAEALGVIERTFQYVFDAEPTESSRPKLTPRLFENEPISVCGVEIHPIRVSHGKGTVHGFRFGDCAYLT
;
A
#
# COMPACT_ATOMS: atom_id res chain seq x y z
N MET A 1 -6.72 30.21 0.34
CA MET A 1 -6.91 28.74 0.32
C MET A 1 -5.60 28.21 -0.23
N LEU A 2 -4.71 27.76 0.66
CA LEU A 2 -3.43 27.18 0.24
C LEU A 2 -3.75 25.90 -0.51
N ASP A 3 -3.06 25.65 -1.62
CA ASP A 3 -3.32 24.49 -2.46
C ASP A 3 -2.94 23.23 -1.67
N GLU A 4 -3.92 22.37 -1.34
CA GLU A 4 -3.70 21.17 -0.52
C GLU A 4 -2.67 20.21 -1.13
N PHE A 5 -2.33 20.41 -2.41
CA PHE A 5 -1.36 19.64 -3.18
C PHE A 5 -0.07 20.39 -3.55
N GLU A 6 0.21 21.58 -2.97
CA GLU A 6 1.32 22.46 -3.39
C GLU A 6 2.70 21.75 -3.39
N HIS A 7 2.85 20.62 -2.67
CA HIS A 7 4.03 19.75 -2.68
C HIS A 7 3.71 18.24 -2.78
N ALA A 8 2.64 17.87 -3.48
CA ALA A 8 2.27 16.47 -3.65
C ALA A 8 3.17 15.74 -4.66
N SER A 9 3.63 14.53 -4.34
CA SER A 9 4.38 13.69 -5.27
C SER A 9 4.10 12.20 -5.09
N ILE A 10 4.29 11.44 -6.17
CA ILE A 10 4.13 9.98 -6.19
C ILE A 10 5.52 9.37 -6.36
N LEU A 11 5.90 8.49 -5.43
CA LEU A 11 7.07 7.64 -5.56
C LEU A 11 6.64 6.22 -5.89
N VAL A 12 7.06 5.72 -7.06
CA VAL A 12 6.80 4.33 -7.45
C VAL A 12 7.77 3.40 -6.74
N LEU A 13 7.26 2.58 -5.85
CA LEU A 13 8.04 1.62 -5.06
C LEU A 13 8.22 0.29 -5.80
N GLY A 14 7.22 -0.09 -6.59
CA GLY A 14 7.28 -1.24 -7.49
C GLY A 14 6.31 -1.05 -8.67
N SER A 15 6.69 -1.64 -9.80
CA SER A 15 5.99 -1.51 -11.10
C SER A 15 5.87 -2.86 -11.82
N GLY A 16 6.04 -3.94 -11.07
CA GLY A 16 5.96 -5.31 -11.56
C GLY A 16 4.53 -5.83 -11.60
N THR A 17 4.40 -7.05 -12.11
CA THR A 17 3.21 -7.89 -11.93
C THR A 17 3.27 -8.58 -10.56
N SER A 18 2.27 -9.40 -10.24
CA SER A 18 2.17 -10.14 -8.98
C SER A 18 3.39 -11.03 -8.67
N VAL A 19 4.05 -11.52 -9.70
CA VAL A 19 5.27 -12.35 -9.61
C VAL A 19 6.57 -11.54 -9.71
N GLY A 20 6.49 -10.22 -9.84
CA GLY A 20 7.63 -9.34 -10.09
C GLY A 20 8.32 -9.60 -11.44
N VAL A 21 9.43 -8.90 -11.67
CA VAL A 21 10.35 -9.16 -12.77
C VAL A 21 11.78 -9.07 -12.24
N PRO A 22 12.61 -10.12 -12.38
CA PRO A 22 12.34 -11.40 -13.06
C PRO A 22 11.34 -12.29 -12.32
N MET A 23 10.53 -13.03 -13.09
CA MET A 23 9.73 -14.14 -12.55
C MET A 23 10.67 -15.29 -12.17
N ILE A 24 10.43 -15.90 -11.00
CA ILE A 24 11.19 -17.06 -10.51
C ILE A 24 11.25 -18.16 -11.59
N GLY A 25 12.46 -18.57 -11.97
CA GLY A 25 12.69 -19.62 -12.97
C GLY A 25 12.60 -19.19 -14.44
N CYS A 26 12.15 -17.97 -14.75
CA CYS A 26 12.03 -17.50 -16.14
C CYS A 26 13.37 -17.02 -16.72
N ARG A 27 13.67 -17.43 -17.96
CA ARG A 27 14.89 -17.06 -18.70
C ARG A 27 14.62 -16.26 -19.99
N CYS A 28 13.43 -15.68 -20.13
CA CYS A 28 13.10 -14.86 -21.29
C CYS A 28 13.95 -13.57 -21.32
N LYS A 29 13.97 -12.89 -22.48
CA LYS A 29 14.81 -11.68 -22.69
C LYS A 29 14.65 -10.60 -21.62
N VAL A 30 13.43 -10.44 -21.08
CA VAL A 30 13.14 -9.40 -20.07
C VAL A 30 13.66 -9.84 -18.69
N CYS A 31 13.42 -11.09 -18.31
CA CYS A 31 13.91 -11.61 -17.02
C CYS A 31 15.44 -11.67 -16.95
N THR A 32 16.10 -11.94 -18.08
CA THR A 32 17.58 -11.95 -18.20
C THR A 32 18.18 -10.61 -18.61
N SER A 33 17.36 -9.56 -18.76
CA SER A 33 17.82 -8.22 -19.11
C SER A 33 18.79 -7.67 -18.05
N ASN A 34 19.84 -6.98 -18.51
CA ASN A 34 20.77 -6.23 -17.66
C ASN A 34 20.30 -4.79 -17.42
N ASP A 35 19.20 -4.35 -18.04
CA ASP A 35 18.62 -3.04 -17.77
C ASP A 35 18.02 -3.01 -16.35
N PRO A 36 18.47 -2.12 -15.45
CA PRO A 36 17.94 -2.05 -14.09
C PRO A 36 16.45 -1.72 -14.04
N ARG A 37 15.87 -1.11 -15.08
CA ARG A 37 14.43 -0.79 -15.19
C ARG A 37 13.56 -2.03 -15.42
N ASP A 38 14.16 -3.13 -15.87
CA ASP A 38 13.47 -4.43 -16.00
C ASP A 38 13.45 -5.20 -14.67
N LYS A 39 14.09 -4.71 -13.61
CA LYS A 39 14.02 -5.29 -12.26
C LYS A 39 12.91 -4.62 -11.46
N ARG A 40 11.76 -5.30 -11.39
CA ARG A 40 10.50 -4.74 -10.87
C ARG A 40 9.99 -5.53 -9.68
N LEU A 41 9.86 -4.85 -8.55
CA LEU A 41 9.16 -5.33 -7.36
C LEU A 41 7.64 -5.31 -7.58
N ARG A 42 6.89 -5.99 -6.71
CA ARG A 42 5.41 -5.97 -6.72
C ARG A 42 4.86 -4.54 -6.58
N PRO A 43 3.69 -4.26 -7.17
CA PRO A 43 3.17 -2.91 -7.31
C PRO A 43 2.89 -2.26 -5.95
N SER A 44 3.36 -1.03 -5.78
CA SER A 44 3.08 -0.16 -4.63
C SER A 44 3.58 1.24 -4.94
N VAL A 45 2.91 2.26 -4.41
CA VAL A 45 3.34 3.66 -4.50
C VAL A 45 3.27 4.33 -3.13
N LEU A 46 4.15 5.30 -2.90
CA LEU A 46 4.08 6.19 -1.75
C LEU A 46 3.63 7.57 -2.22
N LEU A 47 2.48 8.02 -1.74
CA LEU A 47 2.05 9.40 -1.87
C LEU A 47 2.74 10.24 -0.79
N ARG A 48 3.36 11.33 -1.21
CA ARG A 48 3.88 12.37 -0.32
C ARG A 48 2.95 13.56 -0.42
N LEU A 49 2.25 13.85 0.66
CA LEU A 49 1.30 14.97 0.75
C LEU A 49 1.89 15.97 1.76
N GLY A 50 2.79 16.84 1.28
CA GLY A 50 3.66 17.64 2.14
C GLY A 50 4.56 16.75 3.01
N GLU A 51 4.47 16.88 4.34
CA GLU A 51 5.18 16.03 5.29
C GLU A 51 4.57 14.63 5.45
N LYS A 52 3.33 14.43 4.97
CA LYS A 52 2.60 13.19 5.17
C LYS A 52 3.02 12.11 4.19
N ARG A 53 2.97 10.86 4.64
CA ARG A 53 3.37 9.66 3.89
C ARG A 53 2.22 8.67 3.86
N VAL A 54 1.57 8.53 2.71
CA VAL A 54 0.46 7.59 2.52
C VAL A 54 0.91 6.50 1.57
N LEU A 55 0.97 5.27 2.06
CA LEU A 55 1.32 4.11 1.24
C LEU A 55 0.07 3.59 0.53
N ILE A 56 0.18 3.22 -0.74
CA ILE A 56 -0.82 2.42 -1.43
C ILE A 56 -0.27 1.01 -1.59
N ASP A 57 -0.95 0.05 -0.95
CA ASP A 57 -0.63 -1.38 -0.85
C ASP A 57 0.70 -1.70 -0.15
N THR A 58 0.63 -2.63 0.81
CA THR A 58 1.81 -3.24 1.46
C THR A 58 2.21 -4.51 0.72
N SER A 59 2.87 -4.34 -0.43
CA SER A 59 3.36 -5.48 -1.22
C SER A 59 4.28 -6.39 -0.39
N PRO A 60 4.49 -7.65 -0.77
CA PRO A 60 5.43 -8.51 -0.04
C PRO A 60 6.89 -8.05 -0.16
N ASP A 61 7.18 -7.06 -1.04
CA ASP A 61 8.47 -6.39 -1.13
C ASP A 61 8.56 -5.16 -0.21
N PHE A 62 7.53 -4.85 0.58
CA PHE A 62 7.37 -3.58 1.30
C PHE A 62 8.57 -3.25 2.20
N ARG A 63 9.09 -4.18 2.99
CA ARG A 63 10.30 -3.95 3.78
C ARG A 63 11.49 -3.51 2.92
N TYR A 64 11.72 -4.20 1.80
CA TYR A 64 12.81 -3.85 0.90
C TYR A 64 12.56 -2.51 0.20
N GLN A 65 11.32 -2.23 -0.20
CA GLN A 65 10.90 -0.93 -0.73
C GLN A 65 11.17 0.20 0.27
N ALA A 66 10.74 0.03 1.52
CA ALA A 66 10.93 1.00 2.59
C ALA A 66 12.42 1.29 2.83
N LEU A 67 13.25 0.25 2.94
CA LEU A 67 14.70 0.40 3.12
C LEU A 67 15.37 1.06 1.92
N ARG A 68 15.02 0.63 0.70
CA ARG A 68 15.59 1.16 -0.55
C ARG A 68 15.32 2.65 -0.74
N PHE A 69 14.13 3.11 -0.34
CA PHE A 69 13.68 4.49 -0.54
C PHE A 69 13.75 5.36 0.73
N GLY A 70 14.31 4.83 1.83
CA GLY A 70 14.44 5.57 3.10
C GLY A 70 13.09 5.99 3.68
N ILE A 71 12.09 5.10 3.64
CA ILE A 71 10.78 5.36 4.24
C ILE A 71 10.86 5.07 5.74
N GLU A 72 10.91 6.13 6.53
CA GLU A 72 11.05 6.05 8.00
C GLU A 72 9.76 6.40 8.74
N HIS A 73 8.73 6.86 8.02
CA HIS A 73 7.47 7.31 8.59
C HIS A 73 6.29 6.98 7.66
N LEU A 74 5.19 6.53 8.25
CA LEU A 74 3.89 6.36 7.59
C LEU A 74 2.78 7.10 8.35
N ASP A 75 1.84 7.67 7.62
CA ASP A 75 0.65 8.32 8.20
C ASP A 75 -0.64 7.56 7.92
N ALA A 76 -0.71 6.84 6.80
CA ALA A 76 -1.83 5.99 6.45
C ALA A 76 -1.41 4.94 5.40
N ILE A 77 -2.23 3.90 5.27
CA ILE A 77 -2.12 2.90 4.20
C ILE A 77 -3.48 2.79 3.51
N LEU A 78 -3.50 2.85 2.18
CA LEU A 78 -4.66 2.60 1.33
C LEU A 78 -4.48 1.24 0.65
N TYR A 79 -5.51 0.41 0.64
CA TYR A 79 -5.52 -0.85 -0.09
C TYR A 79 -6.41 -0.75 -1.32
N THR A 80 -5.84 -1.06 -2.48
CA THR A 80 -6.58 -1.16 -3.76
C THR A 80 -7.52 -2.37 -3.73
N HIS A 81 -6.98 -3.52 -3.31
CA HIS A 81 -7.65 -4.80 -3.13
C HIS A 81 -6.78 -5.78 -2.33
N SER A 82 -7.24 -7.02 -2.18
CA SER A 82 -6.67 -7.99 -1.24
C SER A 82 -5.92 -9.15 -1.89
N HIS A 83 -5.37 -8.99 -3.10
CA HIS A 83 -4.47 -10.00 -3.66
C HIS A 83 -3.13 -10.02 -2.92
N ALA A 84 -2.47 -11.18 -2.94
CA ALA A 84 -1.26 -11.47 -2.17
C ALA A 84 -0.13 -10.45 -2.43
N ASP A 85 0.04 -10.04 -3.68
CA ASP A 85 1.02 -9.06 -4.13
C ASP A 85 0.77 -7.63 -3.63
N HIS A 86 -0.39 -7.37 -3.02
CA HIS A 86 -0.77 -6.06 -2.47
C HIS A 86 -0.80 -6.04 -0.93
N ILE A 87 -0.95 -7.20 -0.27
CA ILE A 87 -1.19 -7.23 1.18
C ILE A 87 -0.12 -7.94 2.01
N LEU A 88 0.67 -8.86 1.44
CA LEU A 88 1.50 -9.76 2.25
C LEU A 88 2.69 -9.09 2.97
N GLY A 89 2.96 -7.80 2.73
CA GLY A 89 3.94 -7.02 3.48
C GLY A 89 3.40 -6.32 4.72
N LEU A 90 2.12 -6.50 5.09
CA LEU A 90 1.49 -5.75 6.19
C LEU A 90 2.19 -5.94 7.55
N ASP A 91 2.79 -7.10 7.79
CA ASP A 91 3.54 -7.39 9.01
C ASP A 91 4.76 -6.46 9.20
N ASP A 92 5.33 -5.95 8.11
CA ASP A 92 6.46 -5.02 8.12
C ASP A 92 6.05 -3.57 8.46
N VAL A 93 4.79 -3.32 8.82
CA VAL A 93 4.35 -2.03 9.38
C VAL A 93 4.77 -1.86 10.86
N ARG A 94 5.04 -2.96 11.58
CA ARG A 94 5.45 -2.95 13.00
C ARG A 94 6.54 -1.94 13.36
N PRO A 95 7.67 -1.82 12.62
CA PRO A 95 8.72 -0.89 12.97
C PRO A 95 8.24 0.57 12.99
N PHE A 96 7.32 0.94 12.07
CA PHE A 96 6.71 2.26 12.05
C PHE A 96 5.87 2.51 13.31
N ASN A 97 5.11 1.51 13.77
CA ASN A 97 4.37 1.62 15.03
C ASN A 97 5.31 1.86 16.24
N PHE A 98 6.45 1.16 16.32
CA PHE A 98 7.39 1.36 17.43
C PHE A 98 8.04 2.73 17.42
N LEU A 99 8.50 3.18 16.24
CA LEU A 99 9.20 4.44 16.09
C LEU A 99 8.26 5.63 16.27
N GLN A 100 7.06 5.55 15.70
CA GLN A 100 6.08 6.63 15.70
C GLN A 100 5.14 6.60 16.92
N LYS A 101 5.14 5.50 17.69
CA LYS A 101 4.30 5.28 18.88
C LYS A 101 2.81 5.55 18.64
N LYS A 102 2.34 5.21 17.45
CA LYS A 102 0.94 5.38 17.03
C LYS A 102 0.46 4.19 16.21
N ASP A 103 -0.85 4.01 16.21
CA ASP A 103 -1.52 3.10 15.30
C ASP A 103 -1.55 3.74 13.90
N ILE A 104 -1.39 2.92 12.86
CA ILE A 104 -1.45 3.38 11.48
C ILE A 104 -2.87 3.13 10.94
N PRO A 105 -3.61 4.17 10.52
CA PRO A 105 -4.90 3.96 9.89
C PRO A 105 -4.74 3.25 8.55
N ILE A 106 -5.51 2.19 8.35
CA ILE A 106 -5.59 1.47 7.07
C ILE A 106 -6.96 1.69 6.46
N TYR A 107 -7.00 1.94 5.16
CA TYR A 107 -8.20 2.24 4.40
C TYR A 107 -8.42 1.13 3.39
N ALA A 108 -9.57 0.48 3.43
CA ALA A 108 -9.90 -0.63 2.53
C ALA A 108 -11.42 -0.70 2.29
N SER A 109 -11.82 -1.32 1.17
CA SER A 109 -13.22 -1.74 1.01
C SER A 109 -13.57 -2.85 2.00
N ALA A 110 -14.87 -3.07 2.25
CA ALA A 110 -15.30 -4.15 3.16
C ALA A 110 -14.82 -5.54 2.71
N GLU A 111 -14.81 -5.80 1.40
CA GLU A 111 -14.31 -7.05 0.83
C GLU A 111 -12.81 -7.23 1.10
N ALA A 112 -12.02 -6.19 0.80
CA ALA A 112 -10.57 -6.24 0.98
C ALA A 112 -10.19 -6.34 2.46
N LEU A 113 -10.83 -5.56 3.32
CA LEU A 113 -10.59 -5.60 4.77
C LEU A 113 -10.89 -6.98 5.35
N GLY A 114 -12.01 -7.60 4.97
CA GLY A 114 -12.35 -8.94 5.44
C GLY A 114 -11.31 -9.99 5.05
N VAL A 115 -10.71 -9.90 3.85
CA VAL A 115 -9.60 -10.78 3.45
C VAL A 115 -8.33 -10.48 4.25
N ILE A 116 -8.00 -9.20 4.45
CA ILE A 116 -6.83 -8.76 5.22
C ILE A 116 -6.93 -9.27 6.67
N GLU A 117 -8.08 -9.09 7.32
CA GLU A 117 -8.32 -9.54 8.69
C GLU A 117 -8.19 -11.06 8.82
N ARG A 118 -8.73 -11.84 7.87
CA ARG A 118 -8.56 -13.30 7.86
C ARG A 118 -7.11 -13.72 7.62
N THR A 119 -6.41 -13.06 6.72
CA THR A 119 -5.01 -13.38 6.36
C THR A 119 -4.06 -13.07 7.52
N PHE A 120 -4.34 -11.97 8.23
CA PHE A 120 -3.52 -11.44 9.31
C PHE A 120 -4.26 -11.48 10.65
N GLN A 121 -4.98 -12.57 10.93
CA GLN A 121 -5.86 -12.68 12.09
C GLN A 121 -5.18 -12.27 13.40
N TYR A 122 -3.92 -12.67 13.62
CA TYR A 122 -3.18 -12.34 14.83
C TYR A 122 -2.95 -10.82 15.02
N VAL A 123 -2.94 -10.03 13.93
CA VAL A 123 -2.79 -8.57 13.93
C VAL A 123 -4.02 -7.89 14.54
N PHE A 124 -5.20 -8.42 14.24
CA PHE A 124 -6.50 -7.86 14.65
C PHE A 124 -7.10 -8.55 15.87
N ASP A 125 -6.43 -9.57 16.40
CA ASP A 125 -6.84 -10.25 17.63
C ASP A 125 -6.84 -9.26 18.81
N ALA A 126 -7.88 -9.30 19.65
CA ALA A 126 -7.99 -8.45 20.83
C ALA A 126 -7.18 -8.98 22.01
N GLU A 127 -6.81 -10.26 21.99
CA GLU A 127 -6.08 -10.89 23.09
C GLU A 127 -4.67 -10.31 23.24
N PRO A 128 -4.14 -10.24 24.48
CA PRO A 128 -2.76 -9.88 24.73
C PRO A 128 -1.81 -10.83 23.99
N THR A 129 -0.72 -10.28 23.45
CA THR A 129 0.34 -11.05 22.82
C THR A 129 1.67 -10.76 23.52
N GLU A 130 2.49 -11.80 23.72
CA GLU A 130 3.85 -11.67 24.26
C GLU A 130 4.83 -11.08 23.22
N SER A 131 4.44 -11.12 21.94
CA SER A 131 5.21 -10.59 20.83
C SER A 131 4.62 -9.30 20.30
N SER A 132 5.38 -8.54 19.52
CA SER A 132 4.86 -7.33 18.92
C SER A 132 4.17 -7.59 17.58
N ARG A 133 2.97 -7.06 17.39
CA ARG A 133 2.19 -7.10 16.14
C ARG A 133 1.96 -5.71 15.56
N PRO A 134 1.65 -5.55 14.25
CA PRO A 134 1.25 -4.27 13.71
C PRO A 134 0.08 -3.70 14.52
N LYS A 135 0.09 -2.39 14.74
CA LYS A 135 -1.03 -1.67 15.35
C LYS A 135 -1.71 -0.83 14.29
N LEU A 136 -2.92 -1.24 13.91
CA LEU A 136 -3.63 -0.69 12.76
C LEU A 136 -5.02 -0.23 13.21
N THR A 137 -5.49 0.86 12.60
CA THR A 137 -6.88 1.33 12.80
C THR A 137 -7.64 1.15 11.48
N PRO A 138 -8.46 0.10 11.32
CA PRO A 138 -9.24 -0.11 10.11
C PRO A 138 -10.23 1.03 9.86
N ARG A 139 -10.32 1.47 8.61
CA ARG A 139 -11.29 2.43 8.12
C ARG A 139 -11.86 1.91 6.80
N LEU A 140 -13.17 1.73 6.78
CA LEU A 140 -13.87 1.34 5.56
C LEU A 140 -14.04 2.54 4.64
N PHE A 141 -13.91 2.32 3.34
CA PHE A 141 -14.38 3.24 2.33
C PHE A 141 -15.33 2.52 1.37
N GLU A 142 -16.20 3.30 0.74
CA GLU A 142 -17.07 2.86 -0.34
C GLU A 142 -16.73 3.65 -1.61
N ASN A 143 -17.72 4.29 -2.24
CA ASN A 143 -17.51 5.05 -3.48
C ASN A 143 -17.47 6.57 -3.26
N GLU A 144 -17.55 7.00 -2.01
CA GLU A 144 -17.49 8.41 -1.64
C GLU A 144 -16.04 8.86 -1.37
N PRO A 145 -15.72 10.16 -1.55
CA PRO A 145 -14.42 10.70 -1.20
C PRO A 145 -14.10 10.46 0.28
N ILE A 146 -12.83 10.14 0.56
CA ILE A 146 -12.31 9.94 1.91
C ILE A 146 -11.24 11.00 2.23
N SER A 147 -11.27 11.51 3.46
CA SER A 147 -10.20 12.39 3.95
C SER A 147 -9.07 11.56 4.53
N VAL A 148 -7.90 11.61 3.89
CA VAL A 148 -6.68 10.95 4.35
C VAL A 148 -5.63 12.02 4.62
N CYS A 149 -5.23 12.15 5.89
CA CYS A 149 -4.27 13.16 6.32
C CYS A 149 -4.67 14.61 5.98
N GLY A 150 -5.98 14.90 5.93
CA GLY A 150 -6.52 16.21 5.59
C GLY A 150 -6.67 16.47 4.08
N VAL A 151 -6.33 15.48 3.24
CA VAL A 151 -6.46 15.56 1.79
C VAL A 151 -7.62 14.69 1.32
N GLU A 152 -8.43 15.21 0.41
CA GLU A 152 -9.50 14.45 -0.23
C GLU A 152 -8.93 13.45 -1.25
N ILE A 153 -9.26 12.17 -1.07
CA ILE A 153 -8.92 11.07 -1.98
C ILE A 153 -10.21 10.42 -2.45
N HIS A 154 -10.37 10.28 -3.77
CA HIS A 154 -11.53 9.66 -4.39
C HIS A 154 -11.22 8.19 -4.75
N PRO A 155 -11.84 7.20 -4.09
CA PRO A 155 -11.80 5.82 -4.55
C PRO A 155 -12.48 5.71 -5.92
N ILE A 156 -11.85 5.01 -6.86
CA ILE A 156 -12.39 4.75 -8.20
C ILE A 156 -12.56 3.25 -8.35
N ARG A 157 -13.80 2.79 -8.52
CA ARG A 157 -14.08 1.38 -8.80
C ARG A 157 -13.57 0.99 -10.18
N VAL A 158 -12.87 -0.14 -10.27
CA VAL A 158 -12.32 -0.68 -11.53
C VAL A 158 -12.66 -2.17 -11.62
N SER A 159 -13.04 -2.64 -12.80
CA SER A 159 -13.23 -4.07 -13.05
C SER A 159 -11.88 -4.79 -13.07
N HIS A 160 -11.78 -5.90 -12.34
CA HIS A 160 -10.55 -6.71 -12.25
C HIS A 160 -10.90 -8.19 -12.37
N GLY A 161 -10.96 -8.67 -13.61
CA GLY A 161 -11.47 -10.02 -13.92
C GLY A 161 -12.94 -10.16 -13.57
N LYS A 162 -13.26 -11.07 -12.65
CA LYS A 162 -14.64 -11.27 -12.15
C LYS A 162 -14.97 -10.39 -10.93
N GLY A 163 -13.98 -9.69 -10.37
CA GLY A 163 -14.13 -8.86 -9.18
C GLY A 163 -14.09 -7.37 -9.48
N THR A 164 -14.16 -6.56 -8.41
CA THR A 164 -13.97 -5.11 -8.46
C THR A 164 -12.84 -4.73 -7.51
N VAL A 165 -11.94 -3.87 -7.97
CA VAL A 165 -10.86 -3.28 -7.16
C VAL A 165 -11.02 -1.76 -7.13
N HIS A 166 -10.20 -1.09 -6.33
CA HIS A 166 -10.21 0.38 -6.25
C HIS A 166 -8.87 0.95 -6.70
N GLY A 167 -8.93 1.95 -7.58
CA GLY A 167 -7.88 2.94 -7.71
C GLY A 167 -8.19 4.15 -6.83
N PHE A 168 -7.28 5.11 -6.82
CA PHE A 168 -7.41 6.34 -6.04
C PHE A 168 -7.04 7.55 -6.89
N ARG A 169 -7.93 8.54 -6.95
CA ARG A 169 -7.64 9.88 -7.48
C ARG A 169 -7.41 10.85 -6.34
N PHE A 170 -6.42 11.72 -6.49
CA PHE A 170 -6.04 12.75 -5.53
C PHE A 170 -5.47 13.93 -6.33
N GLY A 171 -6.13 15.09 -6.21
CA GLY A 171 -5.87 16.23 -7.10
C GLY A 171 -6.03 15.85 -8.58
N ASP A 172 -5.01 16.18 -9.37
CA ASP A 172 -4.95 15.91 -10.82
C ASP A 172 -4.30 14.56 -11.18
N CYS A 173 -3.98 13.73 -10.17
CA CYS A 173 -3.38 12.42 -10.36
C CYS A 173 -4.36 11.30 -10.03
N ALA A 174 -4.17 10.14 -10.66
CA ALA A 174 -4.85 8.90 -10.28
C ALA A 174 -3.90 7.70 -10.39
N TYR A 175 -4.06 6.75 -9.47
CA TYR A 175 -3.35 5.48 -9.46
C TYR A 175 -4.34 4.32 -9.48
N LEU A 176 -4.26 3.47 -10.50
CA LEU A 176 -5.13 2.32 -10.72
C LEU A 176 -4.23 1.10 -10.97
N THR A 177 -4.51 0.00 -10.27
CA THR A 177 -3.77 -1.27 -10.37
C THR A 177 -4.63 -2.39 -10.89
#